data_AF-R9GML8-F1
#
_entry.id   AF-R9GML8-F1
#
_cell.length_a   1.000
_cell.length_b   1.000
_cell.length_c   1.000
_cell.angle_alpha   90.00
_cell.angle_beta   90.00
_cell.angle_gamma   90.00
#
_symmetry.space_group_name_H-M   'P 1'
#
loop_
_entity.id
_entity.type
_entity.pdbx_description
1 polymer ?
#
loop_
_entity_poly.entity_id
_entity_poly.type
_entity_poly.pdbx_seq_one_letter_code
_entity_poly.pdbx_strand_id
1 'polypeptide(L)'
;MQTNFRVLEWSKANDLRLLDSSELIENIPYNLSSVYKTKDLQYVILPINPFAKALITSDRSEVDKWIAESFFPTEESVNSFYFKNKLKIDNFPQSSIDLVKELEAILPTRKGDWISQDLDEVYKILQKRKLTTKYKLNFIALVGNALMASHPELKAKWGVLFSKQLLNPVASISLYRIIDGEERYLNLEVLISGKYGYRGMQSIERSFLNRWYLPNDIDEIKNL
;
A
#
# COMPACT_ATOMS: atom_id res chain seq x y z
N MET A 1 -28.49 11.32 20.26
CA MET A 1 -28.51 9.85 20.26
C MET A 1 -27.24 9.37 20.94
N GLN A 2 -27.34 8.56 22.00
CA GLN A 2 -26.16 7.88 22.54
C GLN A 2 -25.85 6.72 21.60
N THR A 3 -24.61 6.63 21.13
CA THR A 3 -24.11 5.49 20.36
C THR A 3 -23.94 4.30 21.31
N ASN A 4 -24.46 3.12 20.95
CA ASN A 4 -24.34 1.88 21.74
C ASN A 4 -22.94 1.24 21.66
N PHE A 5 -21.97 1.95 21.09
CA PHE A 5 -20.60 1.49 20.93
C PHE A 5 -19.62 2.55 21.43
N ARG A 6 -18.43 2.10 21.81
CA ARG A 6 -17.29 2.97 22.13
C ARG A 6 -16.23 2.84 21.05
N VAL A 7 -15.59 3.96 20.77
CA VAL A 7 -14.44 4.04 19.88
C VAL A 7 -13.16 3.90 20.71
N LEU A 8 -12.25 3.04 20.30
CA LEU A 8 -10.98 2.79 20.98
C LEU A 8 -9.80 2.97 20.02
N GLU A 9 -8.63 3.29 20.57
CA GLU A 9 -7.38 3.08 19.83
C GLU A 9 -7.24 1.60 19.48
N TRP A 10 -6.72 1.32 18.28
CA TRP A 10 -6.52 -0.05 17.82
C TRP A 10 -5.69 -0.87 18.80
N SER A 11 -4.58 -0.30 19.30
CA SER A 11 -3.69 -0.97 20.25
C SER A 11 -4.44 -1.42 21.50
N LYS A 12 -5.24 -0.53 22.09
CA LYS A 12 -6.06 -0.84 23.29
C LYS A 12 -7.09 -1.93 23.02
N ALA A 13 -7.71 -1.92 21.84
CA ALA A 13 -8.68 -2.95 21.46
C ALA A 13 -8.00 -4.30 21.16
N ASN A 14 -6.81 -4.29 20.57
CA ASN A 14 -6.03 -5.51 20.33
C ASN A 14 -5.50 -6.11 21.65
N ASP A 15 -5.13 -5.27 22.61
CA ASP A 15 -4.76 -5.71 23.96
C ASP A 15 -5.94 -6.39 24.66
N LEU A 16 -7.14 -5.79 24.60
CA LEU A 16 -8.37 -6.40 25.13
C LEU A 16 -8.64 -7.78 24.50
N ARG A 17 -8.49 -7.89 23.17
CA ARG A 17 -8.63 -9.15 22.45
C ARG A 17 -7.64 -10.22 22.92
N LEU A 18 -6.36 -9.85 23.04
CA LEU A 18 -5.27 -10.77 23.41
C LEU A 18 -5.38 -11.23 24.86
N LEU A 19 -5.64 -10.31 25.78
CA LEU A 19 -5.74 -10.60 27.21
C LEU A 19 -6.96 -11.47 27.53
N ASP A 20 -8.06 -11.29 26.80
CA ASP A 20 -9.31 -11.99 27.11
C ASP A 20 -9.50 -13.32 26.33
N SER A 21 -8.51 -13.73 25.53
CA SER A 21 -8.59 -14.94 24.67
C SER A 21 -9.84 -14.92 23.77
N SER A 22 -10.11 -13.76 23.16
CA SER A 22 -11.35 -13.55 22.40
C SER A 22 -11.46 -14.45 21.17
N GLU A 23 -12.68 -14.92 20.88
CA GLU A 23 -12.99 -15.79 19.74
C GLU A 23 -13.22 -14.94 18.47
N LEU A 24 -12.59 -15.28 17.35
CA LEU A 24 -12.90 -14.67 16.06
C LEU A 24 -14.26 -15.19 15.58
N ILE A 25 -15.23 -14.28 15.40
CA ILE A 25 -16.55 -14.63 14.89
C ILE A 25 -16.58 -14.51 13.37
N GLU A 26 -16.18 -13.36 12.85
CA GLU A 26 -16.41 -13.01 11.45
C GLU A 26 -15.48 -11.89 10.97
N ASN A 27 -15.42 -11.67 9.65
CA ASN A 27 -14.71 -10.54 9.05
C ASN A 27 -15.69 -9.60 8.33
N ILE A 28 -15.47 -8.29 8.45
CA ILE A 28 -16.19 -7.25 7.69
C ILE A 28 -15.39 -6.95 6.41
N PRO A 29 -15.92 -7.23 5.21
CA PRO A 29 -15.17 -7.12 3.95
C PRO A 29 -14.64 -5.72 3.62
N TYR A 30 -15.37 -4.66 4.00
CA TYR A 30 -15.06 -3.27 3.62
C TYR A 30 -13.67 -2.80 4.02
N ASN A 31 -13.16 -3.22 5.17
CA ASN A 31 -11.85 -2.83 5.68
C ASN A 31 -11.06 -4.04 6.21
N LEU A 32 -11.46 -5.26 5.83
CA LEU A 32 -10.95 -6.50 6.38
C LEU A 32 -10.93 -6.47 7.93
N SER A 33 -11.93 -5.84 8.56
CA SER A 33 -12.00 -5.87 10.02
C SER A 33 -12.28 -7.28 10.46
N SER A 34 -11.69 -7.67 11.58
CA SER A 34 -12.02 -8.89 12.28
C SER A 34 -12.89 -8.56 13.49
N VAL A 35 -13.96 -9.31 13.66
CA VAL A 35 -14.90 -9.19 14.77
C VAL A 35 -14.61 -10.29 15.78
N TYR A 36 -14.23 -9.89 16.99
CA TYR A 36 -13.90 -10.80 18.08
C TYR A 36 -14.94 -10.74 19.19
N LYS A 37 -15.33 -11.89 19.74
CA LYS A 37 -16.14 -12.00 20.95
C LYS A 37 -15.25 -12.10 22.19
N THR A 38 -15.41 -11.18 23.13
CA THR A 38 -14.80 -11.26 24.45
C THR A 38 -15.58 -12.22 25.34
N LYS A 39 -14.99 -12.66 26.45
CA LYS A 39 -15.68 -13.54 27.43
C LYS A 39 -16.85 -12.82 28.09
N ASP A 40 -16.73 -11.51 28.26
CA ASP A 40 -17.78 -10.63 28.80
C ASP A 40 -18.90 -10.32 27.77
N LEU A 41 -19.00 -11.10 26.69
CA LEU A 41 -20.01 -10.96 25.63
C LEU A 41 -19.97 -9.60 24.91
N GLN A 42 -18.82 -8.94 24.90
CA GLN A 42 -18.60 -7.76 24.06
C GLN A 42 -18.02 -8.18 22.72
N TYR A 43 -18.26 -7.35 21.71
CA TYR A 43 -17.71 -7.48 20.38
C TYR A 43 -16.67 -6.41 20.17
N VAL A 44 -15.45 -6.84 19.85
CA VAL A 44 -14.34 -5.95 19.47
C VAL A 44 -14.15 -6.05 17.96
N ILE A 45 -14.37 -4.95 17.27
CA ILE A 45 -14.19 -4.85 15.82
C ILE A 45 -12.85 -4.17 15.58
N LEU A 46 -11.88 -4.96 15.11
CA LEU A 46 -10.54 -4.51 14.79
C LEU A 46 -10.37 -4.38 13.27
N PRO A 47 -10.22 -3.15 12.74
CA PRO A 47 -9.78 -2.97 11.36
C PRO A 47 -8.43 -3.65 11.12
N ILE A 48 -8.16 -4.09 9.88
CA ILE A 48 -6.83 -4.56 9.50
C ILE A 48 -5.75 -3.48 9.66
N ASN A 49 -6.16 -2.20 9.55
CA ASN A 49 -5.29 -1.06 9.69
C ASN A 49 -5.12 -0.68 11.18
N PRO A 50 -3.91 -0.81 11.77
CA PRO A 50 -3.67 -0.51 13.18
C PRO A 50 -3.68 0.99 13.50
N PHE A 51 -3.75 1.85 12.47
CA PHE A 51 -3.87 3.30 12.64
C PHE A 51 -5.33 3.78 12.62
N ALA A 52 -6.30 2.88 12.33
CA ALA A 52 -7.72 3.18 12.42
C ALA A 52 -8.22 2.95 13.85
N LYS A 53 -9.26 3.66 14.29
CA LYS A 53 -9.95 3.32 15.53
C LYS A 53 -10.64 1.97 15.42
N ALA A 54 -10.66 1.26 16.54
CA ALA A 54 -11.46 0.06 16.73
C ALA A 54 -12.81 0.43 17.36
N LEU A 55 -13.77 -0.47 17.23
CA LEU A 55 -15.07 -0.34 17.90
C LEU A 55 -15.22 -1.44 18.94
N ILE A 56 -15.89 -1.10 20.04
CA ILE A 56 -16.34 -2.07 21.02
C ILE A 56 -17.82 -1.85 21.32
N THR A 57 -18.61 -2.91 21.27
CA THR A 57 -20.06 -2.86 21.53
C THR A 57 -20.51 -4.14 22.22
N SER A 58 -21.54 -4.07 23.06
CA SER A 58 -22.26 -5.26 23.55
C SER A 58 -23.47 -5.60 22.68
N ASP A 59 -23.79 -4.75 21.70
CA ASP A 59 -24.97 -4.88 20.86
C ASP A 59 -24.67 -5.74 19.63
N ARG A 60 -25.15 -6.98 19.63
CA ARG A 60 -24.99 -7.91 18.50
C ARG A 60 -25.70 -7.41 17.23
N SER A 61 -26.83 -6.71 17.37
CA SER A 61 -27.61 -6.25 16.22
C SER A 61 -26.88 -5.17 15.43
N GLU A 62 -26.14 -4.30 16.10
CA GLU A 62 -25.25 -3.33 15.45
C GLU A 62 -24.11 -4.03 14.71
N VAL A 63 -23.52 -5.07 15.29
CA VAL A 63 -22.44 -5.85 14.64
C VAL A 63 -22.94 -6.52 13.36
N ASP A 64 -24.09 -7.21 13.43
CA ASP A 64 -24.69 -7.87 12.28
C ASP A 64 -25.03 -6.87 11.18
N LYS A 65 -25.52 -5.67 11.56
CA LYS A 65 -25.75 -4.56 10.62
C LYS A 65 -24.47 -4.10 9.95
N TRP A 66 -23.38 -3.89 10.69
CA TRP A 66 -22.10 -3.46 10.13
C TRP A 66 -21.48 -4.50 9.20
N ILE A 67 -21.64 -5.79 9.50
CA ILE A 67 -21.23 -6.90 8.64
C ILE A 67 -22.05 -6.87 7.34
N ALA A 68 -23.38 -6.84 7.45
CA ALA A 68 -24.29 -6.88 6.30
C ALA A 68 -24.14 -5.66 5.38
N GLU A 69 -24.01 -4.47 5.96
CA GLU A 69 -23.87 -3.21 5.22
C GLU A 69 -22.42 -2.93 4.81
N SER A 70 -21.45 -3.74 5.27
CA SER A 70 -20.03 -3.49 5.05
C SER A 70 -19.65 -2.05 5.45
N PHE A 71 -20.10 -1.64 6.64
CA PHE A 71 -20.06 -0.26 7.12
C PHE A 71 -19.19 -0.14 8.38
N PHE A 72 -18.47 0.97 8.52
CA PHE A 72 -17.67 1.26 9.71
C PHE A 72 -17.92 2.70 10.18
N PRO A 73 -18.60 2.91 11.32
CA PRO A 73 -19.08 4.22 11.78
C PRO A 73 -18.01 5.20 12.29
N THR A 74 -16.72 4.96 12.02
CA THR A 74 -15.68 5.95 12.33
C THR A 74 -15.45 6.82 11.09
N GLU A 75 -15.48 8.14 11.26
CA GLU A 75 -15.16 9.11 10.19
C GLU A 75 -13.71 9.01 9.68
N GLU A 76 -12.89 8.15 10.30
CA GLU A 76 -11.55 7.88 9.84
C GLU A 76 -11.59 7.20 8.47
N SER A 77 -11.11 7.95 7.47
CA SER A 77 -10.94 7.44 6.13
C SER A 77 -9.95 6.28 6.17
N VAL A 78 -10.49 5.06 6.25
CA VAL A 78 -9.85 3.84 5.75
C VAL A 78 -9.14 4.23 4.46
N ASN A 79 -7.83 3.95 4.37
CA ASN A 79 -6.95 4.53 3.35
C ASN A 79 -7.59 4.37 1.96
N SER A 80 -8.30 5.40 1.51
CA SER A 80 -9.21 5.29 0.35
C SER A 80 -8.42 4.94 -0.90
N PHE A 81 -7.12 5.24 -0.87
CA PHE A 81 -6.14 4.81 -1.84
C PHE A 81 -6.05 3.28 -2.00
N TYR A 82 -6.02 2.50 -0.90
CA TYR A 82 -5.97 1.04 -0.99
C TYR A 82 -7.20 0.49 -1.70
N PHE A 83 -8.39 0.82 -1.22
CA PHE A 83 -9.64 0.29 -1.79
C PHE A 83 -9.86 0.76 -3.23
N LYS A 84 -9.49 2.01 -3.55
CA LYS A 84 -9.50 2.51 -4.95
C LYS A 84 -8.51 1.81 -5.87
N ASN A 85 -7.44 1.20 -5.32
CA ASN A 85 -6.36 0.58 -6.10
C ASN A 85 -6.15 -0.91 -5.79
N LYS A 86 -7.05 -1.57 -5.03
CA LYS A 86 -6.89 -2.95 -4.55
C LYS A 86 -6.61 -3.90 -5.70
N LEU A 87 -7.44 -3.87 -6.74
CA LEU A 87 -7.23 -4.66 -7.96
C LEU A 87 -5.87 -4.39 -8.63
N LYS A 88 -5.34 -3.16 -8.57
CA LYS A 88 -4.02 -2.84 -9.15
C LYS A 88 -2.86 -3.34 -8.30
N ILE A 89 -3.06 -3.40 -6.98
CA ILE A 89 -2.09 -3.89 -6.00
C ILE A 89 -2.04 -5.42 -6.03
N ASP A 90 -3.20 -6.06 -6.05
CA ASP A 90 -3.33 -7.52 -6.15
C ASP A 90 -2.75 -8.06 -7.47
N ASN A 91 -2.76 -7.23 -8.53
CA ASN A 91 -2.20 -7.55 -9.85
C ASN A 91 -0.89 -6.78 -10.16
N PHE A 92 -0.15 -6.35 -9.14
CA PHE A 92 1.16 -5.75 -9.33
C PHE A 92 2.16 -6.84 -9.76
N PRO A 93 2.96 -6.73 -10.84
CA PRO A 93 3.38 -5.56 -11.65
C PRO A 93 2.63 -5.30 -12.98
N GLN A 94 1.61 -6.09 -13.31
CA GLN A 94 0.80 -5.91 -14.54
C GLN A 94 0.01 -4.60 -14.53
N SER A 95 -0.01 -3.89 -13.41
CA SER A 95 -0.61 -2.56 -13.28
C SER A 95 0.02 -1.51 -14.20
N SER A 96 1.22 -1.69 -14.75
CA SER A 96 1.79 -0.73 -15.73
C SER A 96 0.97 -0.63 -17.03
N ILE A 97 0.18 -1.64 -17.37
CA ILE A 97 -0.57 -1.75 -18.65
C ILE A 97 -1.53 -0.57 -18.85
N ASP A 98 -2.24 -0.13 -17.82
CA ASP A 98 -3.20 0.98 -17.95
C ASP A 98 -2.50 2.30 -18.28
N LEU A 99 -1.30 2.52 -17.71
CA LEU A 99 -0.49 3.69 -18.03
C LEU A 99 0.05 3.60 -19.45
N VAL A 100 0.50 2.42 -19.88
CA VAL A 100 0.95 2.20 -21.27
C VAL A 100 -0.16 2.54 -22.27
N LYS A 101 -1.38 2.04 -22.05
CA LYS A 101 -2.54 2.33 -22.90
C LYS A 101 -2.84 3.84 -22.97
N GLU A 102 -2.78 4.52 -21.82
CA GLU A 102 -2.97 5.98 -21.76
C GLU A 102 -1.88 6.72 -22.54
N LEU A 103 -0.61 6.32 -22.38
CA LEU A 103 0.52 6.94 -23.07
C LEU A 103 0.43 6.75 -24.58
N GLU A 104 0.05 5.57 -25.05
CA GLU A 104 -0.19 5.30 -26.48
C GLU A 104 -1.35 6.12 -27.05
N ALA A 105 -2.37 6.41 -26.25
CA ALA A 105 -3.47 7.28 -26.66
C ALA A 105 -3.03 8.76 -26.76
N ILE A 106 -2.18 9.23 -25.83
CA ILE A 106 -1.66 10.61 -25.80
C ILE A 106 -0.59 10.83 -26.87
N LEU A 107 0.23 9.81 -27.15
CA LEU A 107 1.34 9.82 -28.10
C LEU A 107 1.17 8.70 -29.13
N PRO A 108 0.21 8.80 -30.05
CA PRO A 108 -0.12 7.73 -31.00
C PRO A 108 1.03 7.35 -31.95
N THR A 109 2.02 8.23 -32.10
CA THR A 109 3.24 8.00 -32.88
C THR A 109 4.31 7.20 -32.12
N ARG A 110 4.18 7.01 -30.81
CA ARG A 110 5.04 6.16 -29.98
C ARG A 110 4.26 4.93 -29.54
N LYS A 111 4.56 3.79 -30.15
CA LYS A 111 4.02 2.48 -29.79
C LYS A 111 5.17 1.53 -29.49
N GLY A 112 4.98 0.62 -28.55
CA GLY A 112 5.97 -0.42 -28.25
C GLY A 112 6.41 -0.44 -26.79
N ASP A 113 7.66 -0.85 -26.56
CA ASP A 113 8.17 -1.16 -25.22
C ASP A 113 8.44 0.10 -24.39
N TRP A 114 7.44 0.54 -23.62
CA TRP A 114 7.55 1.68 -22.70
C TRP A 114 8.49 1.43 -21.51
N ILE A 115 8.94 0.19 -21.31
CA ILE A 115 9.91 -0.17 -20.28
C ILE A 115 11.30 0.35 -20.64
N SER A 116 11.61 0.46 -21.94
CA SER A 116 12.89 0.96 -22.47
C SER A 116 12.86 2.41 -22.94
N GLN A 117 11.73 3.12 -22.78
CA GLN A 117 11.60 4.54 -23.16
C GLN A 117 12.09 5.50 -22.08
N ASP A 118 12.30 6.77 -22.46
CA ASP A 118 12.67 7.85 -21.55
C ASP A 118 11.56 8.08 -20.50
N LEU A 119 11.73 7.47 -19.33
CA LEU A 119 10.79 7.57 -18.21
C LEU A 119 10.76 8.99 -17.60
N ASP A 120 11.80 9.81 -17.81
CA ASP A 120 11.75 11.23 -17.44
C ASP A 120 10.73 11.97 -18.31
N GLU A 121 10.65 11.63 -19.61
CA GLU A 121 9.65 12.16 -20.52
C GLU A 121 8.23 11.69 -20.13
N VAL A 122 8.06 10.42 -19.78
CA VAL A 122 6.79 9.88 -19.28
C VAL A 122 6.31 10.67 -18.05
N TYR A 123 7.19 10.91 -17.08
CA TYR A 123 6.85 11.69 -15.90
C TYR A 123 6.46 13.15 -16.24
N LYS A 124 7.18 13.80 -17.15
CA LYS A 124 6.85 15.15 -17.65
C LYS A 124 5.46 15.19 -18.29
N ILE A 125 5.08 14.17 -19.07
CA ILE A 125 3.75 14.06 -19.66
C ILE A 125 2.68 13.96 -18.58
N LEU A 126 2.87 13.09 -17.58
CA LEU A 126 1.95 12.93 -16.46
C LEU A 126 1.77 14.24 -15.67
N GLN A 127 2.85 14.99 -15.44
CA GLN A 127 2.78 16.31 -14.79
C GLN A 127 2.00 17.31 -15.64
N LYS A 128 2.37 17.48 -16.92
CA LYS A 128 1.73 18.43 -17.83
C LYS A 128 0.22 18.18 -17.96
N ARG A 129 -0.20 16.92 -17.92
CA ARG A 129 -1.61 16.50 -18.00
C ARG A 129 -2.33 16.43 -16.65
N LYS A 130 -1.65 16.69 -15.52
CA LYS A 130 -2.18 16.54 -14.14
C LYS A 130 -2.66 15.13 -13.82
N LEU A 131 -1.99 14.12 -14.37
CA LEU A 131 -2.33 12.69 -14.26
C LEU A 131 -1.44 11.93 -13.25
N THR A 132 -0.48 12.60 -12.60
CA THR A 132 0.47 12.01 -11.66
C THR A 132 -0.21 11.24 -10.53
N THR A 133 -1.22 11.80 -9.88
CA THR A 133 -1.96 11.11 -8.80
C THR A 133 -2.70 9.87 -9.30
N LYS A 134 -3.31 9.94 -10.49
CA LYS A 134 -4.11 8.85 -11.08
C LYS A 134 -3.24 7.64 -11.44
N TYR A 135 -2.05 7.88 -12.00
CA TYR A 135 -1.15 6.83 -12.49
C TYR A 135 0.09 6.64 -11.61
N LYS A 136 0.11 7.16 -10.38
CA LYS A 136 1.27 7.06 -9.47
C LYS A 136 1.77 5.62 -9.34
N LEU A 137 0.87 4.69 -9.01
CA LEU A 137 1.21 3.27 -8.81
C LEU A 137 1.67 2.61 -10.13
N ASN A 138 1.01 2.93 -11.24
CA ASN A 138 1.34 2.42 -12.56
C ASN A 138 2.74 2.89 -13.01
N PHE A 139 3.10 4.14 -12.70
CA PHE A 139 4.41 4.70 -13.00
C PHE A 139 5.51 4.10 -12.12
N ILE A 140 5.24 3.83 -10.84
CA ILE A 140 6.17 3.08 -9.96
C ILE A 140 6.43 1.69 -10.53
N ALA A 141 5.39 0.98 -10.98
CA ALA A 141 5.53 -0.32 -11.62
C ALA A 141 6.39 -0.25 -12.89
N LEU A 142 6.15 0.76 -13.73
CA LEU A 142 6.90 0.98 -14.97
C LEU A 142 8.39 1.22 -14.70
N VAL A 143 8.70 2.11 -13.74
CA VAL A 143 10.09 2.39 -13.33
C VAL A 143 10.77 1.16 -12.76
N GLY A 144 10.12 0.43 -11.86
CA GLY A 144 10.73 -0.76 -11.26
C GLY A 144 10.98 -1.87 -12.27
N ASN A 145 10.06 -2.07 -13.23
CA ASN A 145 10.25 -3.02 -14.33
C ASN A 145 11.43 -2.62 -15.23
N ALA A 146 11.58 -1.32 -15.53
CA ALA A 146 12.70 -0.82 -16.31
C ALA A 146 14.04 -1.07 -15.62
N LEU A 147 14.14 -0.75 -14.33
CA LEU A 147 15.36 -1.00 -13.54
C LEU A 147 15.75 -2.48 -13.51
N MET A 148 14.78 -3.38 -13.30
CA MET A 148 15.03 -4.83 -13.31
C MET A 148 15.43 -5.36 -14.69
N ALA A 149 14.88 -4.79 -15.77
CA ALA A 149 15.23 -5.16 -17.14
C ALA A 149 16.62 -4.66 -17.54
N SER A 150 16.99 -3.45 -17.11
CA SER A 150 18.31 -2.84 -17.37
C SER A 150 19.45 -3.47 -16.56
N HIS A 151 19.13 -4.07 -15.40
CA HIS A 151 20.12 -4.65 -14.48
C HIS A 151 19.71 -6.04 -13.98
N PRO A 152 19.58 -7.02 -14.88
CA PRO A 152 19.16 -8.38 -14.52
C PRO A 152 20.14 -9.07 -13.54
N GLU A 153 21.40 -8.66 -13.52
CA GLU A 153 22.44 -9.18 -12.63
C GLU A 153 22.15 -8.97 -11.15
N LEU A 154 21.37 -7.94 -10.79
CA LEU A 154 21.00 -7.66 -9.41
C LEU A 154 19.92 -8.62 -8.89
N LYS A 155 19.27 -9.39 -9.78
CA LYS A 155 18.21 -10.36 -9.46
C LYS A 155 17.11 -9.77 -8.58
N ALA A 156 16.84 -8.47 -8.75
CA ALA A 156 15.78 -7.78 -8.05
C ALA A 156 14.42 -8.30 -8.49
N LYS A 157 13.46 -8.30 -7.55
CA LYS A 157 12.08 -8.74 -7.76
C LYS A 157 11.13 -7.81 -7.03
N TRP A 158 9.87 -7.81 -7.44
CA TRP A 158 8.80 -7.22 -6.64
C TRP A 158 8.51 -8.08 -5.41
N GLY A 159 8.37 -7.45 -4.26
CA GLY A 159 8.05 -8.11 -3.01
C GLY A 159 7.29 -7.21 -2.04
N VAL A 160 6.71 -7.84 -1.03
CA VAL A 160 6.02 -7.14 0.05
C VAL A 160 7.01 -6.83 1.15
N LEU A 161 7.12 -5.56 1.49
CA LEU A 161 8.00 -5.04 2.51
C LEU A 161 7.44 -5.42 3.88
N PHE A 162 8.10 -6.36 4.55
CA PHE A 162 7.59 -7.05 5.73
C PHE A 162 7.24 -6.09 6.88
N SER A 163 8.05 -5.05 7.10
CA SER A 163 7.82 -4.02 8.13
C SER A 163 6.66 -3.05 7.82
N LYS A 164 6.12 -3.08 6.59
CA LYS A 164 5.05 -2.18 6.13
C LYS A 164 3.78 -2.88 5.67
N GLN A 165 3.60 -4.16 6.01
CA GLN A 165 2.37 -4.91 5.73
C GLN A 165 1.11 -4.22 6.29
N LEU A 166 1.26 -3.32 7.27
CA LEU A 166 0.18 -2.56 7.91
C LEU A 166 0.11 -1.08 7.49
N LEU A 167 0.99 -0.61 6.60
CA LEU A 167 0.98 0.77 6.05
C LEU A 167 0.34 0.80 4.66
N ASN A 168 0.19 2.01 4.09
CA ASN A 168 -0.32 2.23 2.74
C ASN A 168 0.23 1.18 1.76
N PRO A 169 -0.60 0.49 0.97
CA PRO A 169 -0.16 -0.60 0.11
C PRO A 169 0.95 -0.25 -0.89
N VAL A 170 1.05 1.03 -1.29
CA VAL A 170 2.19 1.46 -2.11
C VAL A 170 3.49 1.38 -1.33
N ALA A 171 3.45 1.66 -0.03
CA ALA A 171 4.58 1.55 0.88
C ALA A 171 4.88 0.10 1.27
N SER A 172 3.94 -0.84 1.06
CA SER A 172 4.18 -2.27 1.25
C SER A 172 4.70 -2.95 -0.02
N ILE A 173 4.48 -2.41 -1.22
CA ILE A 173 5.11 -2.93 -2.46
C ILE A 173 6.48 -2.29 -2.64
N SER A 174 7.51 -3.11 -2.83
CA SER A 174 8.88 -2.64 -3.02
C SER A 174 9.67 -3.56 -3.94
N LEU A 175 10.81 -3.07 -4.43
CA LEU A 175 11.80 -3.96 -5.01
C LEU A 175 12.61 -4.59 -3.87
N TYR A 176 12.89 -5.87 -3.97
CA TYR A 176 13.78 -6.57 -3.04
C TYR A 176 14.75 -7.48 -3.78
N ARG A 177 15.86 -7.81 -3.12
CA ARG A 177 16.85 -8.80 -3.56
C ARG A 177 17.56 -9.39 -2.36
N ILE A 178 18.27 -10.49 -2.58
CA ILE A 178 19.12 -11.12 -1.56
C ILE A 178 20.56 -10.65 -1.74
N ILE A 179 21.17 -10.13 -0.68
CA ILE A 179 22.59 -9.73 -0.62
C ILE A 179 23.18 -10.42 0.61
N ASP A 180 24.18 -11.27 0.40
CA ASP A 180 24.86 -12.01 1.47
C ASP A 180 23.91 -12.83 2.38
N GLY A 181 22.85 -13.40 1.79
CA GLY A 181 21.86 -14.20 2.51
C GLY A 181 20.74 -13.38 3.18
N GLU A 182 20.80 -12.05 3.12
CA GLU A 182 19.80 -11.16 3.72
C GLU A 182 18.91 -10.52 2.67
N GLU A 183 17.61 -10.43 2.96
CA GLU A 183 16.68 -9.69 2.13
C GLU A 183 16.92 -8.18 2.31
N ARG A 184 17.14 -7.51 1.18
CA ARG A 184 17.29 -6.06 1.13
C ARG A 184 16.25 -5.46 0.21
N TYR A 185 15.78 -4.28 0.58
CA TYR A 185 14.62 -3.65 -0.03
C TYR A 185 14.96 -2.24 -0.54
N LEU A 186 14.26 -1.82 -1.59
CA LEU A 186 14.30 -0.48 -2.15
C LEU A 186 12.88 0.05 -2.30
N ASN A 187 12.59 1.15 -1.62
CA ASN A 187 11.31 1.83 -1.72
C ASN A 187 11.33 2.86 -2.87
N LEU A 188 10.85 2.44 -4.04
CA LEU A 188 10.74 3.30 -5.22
C LEU A 188 9.76 4.46 -5.04
N GLU A 189 8.73 4.31 -4.19
CA GLU A 189 7.76 5.38 -3.95
C GLU A 189 8.45 6.62 -3.38
N VAL A 190 9.40 6.46 -2.45
CA VAL A 190 10.13 7.60 -1.89
C VAL A 190 11.00 8.29 -2.95
N LEU A 191 11.60 7.53 -3.86
CA LEU A 191 12.43 8.08 -4.92
C LEU A 191 11.62 8.82 -6.00
N ILE A 192 10.37 8.39 -6.23
CA ILE A 192 9.47 8.95 -7.25
C ILE A 192 8.58 10.08 -6.68
N SER A 193 8.19 9.97 -5.41
CA SER A 193 7.14 10.79 -4.79
C SER A 193 7.52 11.38 -3.42
N GLY A 194 8.79 11.29 -3.00
CA GLY A 194 9.28 11.83 -1.73
C GLY A 194 9.20 13.36 -1.64
N LYS A 195 9.73 13.93 -0.56
CA LYS A 195 9.63 15.36 -0.20
C LYS A 195 10.02 16.32 -1.33
N TYR A 196 10.95 15.91 -2.19
CA TYR A 196 11.49 16.71 -3.29
C TYR A 196 10.87 16.39 -4.67
N GLY A 197 9.87 15.48 -4.72
CA GLY A 197 9.30 14.99 -5.97
C GLY A 197 10.21 14.02 -6.71
N TYR A 198 9.89 13.78 -7.98
CA TYR A 198 10.62 12.85 -8.85
C TYR A 198 12.05 13.32 -9.11
N ARG A 199 13.03 12.48 -8.75
CA ARG A 199 14.46 12.82 -8.82
C ARG A 199 15.13 12.56 -10.18
N GLY A 200 14.34 12.13 -11.17
CA GLY A 200 14.85 11.72 -12.48
C GLY A 200 15.44 10.32 -12.50
N MET A 201 15.43 9.67 -13.66
CA MET A 201 15.87 8.28 -13.80
C MET A 201 17.31 8.04 -13.37
N GLN A 202 18.24 8.93 -13.70
CA GLN A 202 19.65 8.77 -13.30
C GLN A 202 19.83 8.70 -11.77
N SER A 203 19.08 9.51 -11.02
CA SER A 203 19.14 9.49 -9.55
C SER A 203 18.48 8.24 -8.97
N ILE A 204 17.40 7.78 -9.59
CA ILE A 204 16.68 6.58 -9.20
C ILE A 204 17.55 5.35 -9.45
N GLU A 205 18.14 5.24 -10.64
CA GLU A 205 19.05 4.17 -11.04
C GLU A 205 20.28 4.10 -10.13
N ARG A 206 20.92 5.24 -9.83
CA ARG A 206 22.02 5.27 -8.86
C ARG A 206 21.62 4.73 -7.49
N SER A 207 20.40 5.02 -7.04
CA SER A 207 19.89 4.49 -5.76
C SER A 207 19.59 3.00 -5.87
N PHE A 208 19.05 2.54 -6.99
CA PHE A 208 18.80 1.14 -7.26
C PHE A 208 20.09 0.30 -7.35
N LEU A 209 21.20 0.88 -7.81
CA LEU A 209 22.50 0.20 -7.81
C LEU A 209 23.12 0.12 -6.39
N ASN A 210 22.94 1.15 -5.56
CA ASN A 210 23.78 1.34 -4.38
C ASN A 210 23.06 1.41 -3.02
N ARG A 211 21.72 1.51 -2.99
CA ARG A 211 20.95 1.84 -1.77
C ARG A 211 19.86 0.82 -1.48
N TRP A 212 20.29 -0.33 -0.96
CA TRP A 212 19.42 -1.42 -0.54
C TRP A 212 19.43 -1.52 0.99
N TYR A 213 18.25 -1.54 1.61
CA TYR A 213 18.09 -1.40 3.05
C TYR A 213 17.56 -2.69 3.68
N LEU A 214 17.89 -2.94 4.96
CA LEU A 214 17.20 -3.97 5.73
C LEU A 214 15.72 -3.61 5.92
N PRO A 215 14.85 -4.59 6.18
CA PRO A 215 13.45 -4.34 6.55
C PRO A 215 13.26 -3.25 7.61
N ASN A 216 14.17 -3.18 8.58
CA ASN A 216 14.07 -2.27 9.74
C ASN A 216 14.60 -0.85 9.46
N ASP A 217 15.42 -0.66 8.43
CA ASP A 217 16.09 0.63 8.16
C ASP A 217 15.26 1.53 7.22
N ILE A 218 14.14 1.01 6.72
CA ILE A 218 13.33 1.66 5.69
C ILE A 218 12.58 2.91 6.20
N ASP A 219 12.41 3.05 7.52
CA ASP A 219 11.80 4.26 8.10
C ASP A 219 12.75 5.47 8.14
N GLU A 220 14.07 5.27 8.09
CA GLU A 220 15.04 6.38 7.97
C GLU A 220 14.91 7.14 6.64
N ILE A 221 14.33 6.49 5.61
CA ILE A 221 14.15 7.05 4.27
C ILE A 221 13.08 8.15 4.25
N LYS A 222 12.16 8.22 5.23
CA LYS A 222 11.15 9.30 5.32
C LYS A 222 11.76 10.69 5.53
N ASN A 223 13.01 10.76 5.99
CA ASN A 223 13.72 12.01 6.27
C ASN A 223 14.64 12.48 5.12
N LEU A 224 14.66 11.77 3.98
CA LEU A 224 15.41 12.12 2.76
C LEU A 224 14.54 12.76 1.67
#